data_AF-A0A0D6R276-F1
#
_entry.id   AF-A0A0D6R276-F1
#
_cell.length_a   1.000
_cell.length_b   1.000
_cell.length_c   1.000
_cell.angle_alpha   90.00
_cell.angle_beta   90.00
_cell.angle_gamma   90.00
#
_symmetry.space_group_name_H-M   'P 1'
#
loop_
_entity.id
_entity.type
_entity.pdbx_description
1 polymer ?
#
loop_
_entity_poly.entity_id
_entity_poly.type
_entity_poly.pdbx_seq_one_letter_code
_entity_poly.pdbx_strand_id
1 'polypeptide(L)'
;MTLFREKGVAAATASASALAIAIVFHFIVSAKRRGKRRTRRHIPGCTPVVDGVVGAIGNTPLIRIKSLSDATGCEILAKAEFMNPGGSIKDRVAAKIIQEALQSGKLVRGGVVTEGSAGSTAISLAMVAPAYGCRCHVVIPDDAAMEKAQILEALGATVERVRPVSITHKDHFVNIARRRAMEATAHAEEREAQEIKRANKKEVKPCKNGDLKESCGGFSDIYDVTESGSENPISGQTVIHHGGQAKENSDPRTYLYGNECKGGFFADQFENLANFRAHYEGTGPEIWEQTGGKLHAFVAAAGTGGTLAGISRFLQDKNPDIKCFLIDPPGSGLFNKVTRGVMFTREEAEGKRLKNPFDTITEGIGINRVTQNFQLARLGGAFRGTDMEAVEMSRFLLKNDGLFVGSSSAMNCVGAVRAARLLGPGNTIVTILCDSGMRHLSKFYNPQYLASHNLAPSASGLEFLGTS
;
A
#
# COMPACT_ATOMS: atom_id res chain seq x y z
N MET A 1 -55.48 -64.12 -37.58
CA MET A 1 -54.06 -63.98 -38.01
C MET A 1 -53.70 -62.51 -38.29
N THR A 2 -54.18 -61.58 -37.44
CA THR A 2 -54.07 -60.12 -37.68
C THR A 2 -54.16 -59.34 -36.37
N LEU A 3 -53.41 -59.76 -35.34
CA LEU A 3 -53.32 -58.98 -34.09
C LEU A 3 -51.91 -58.96 -33.45
N PHE A 4 -50.93 -59.65 -34.04
CA PHE A 4 -49.55 -59.69 -33.53
C PHE A 4 -48.53 -58.91 -34.36
N ARG A 5 -48.95 -58.24 -35.45
CA ARG A 5 -48.03 -57.55 -36.38
C ARG A 5 -47.91 -56.03 -36.15
N GLU A 6 -48.85 -55.40 -35.46
CA GLU A 6 -48.83 -53.94 -35.23
C GLU A 6 -48.05 -53.51 -33.96
N LYS A 7 -47.93 -54.37 -32.94
CA LYS A 7 -47.20 -54.01 -31.70
C LYS A 7 -45.67 -54.02 -31.84
N GLY A 8 -45.13 -54.72 -32.84
CA GLY A 8 -43.68 -54.81 -33.07
C GLY A 8 -43.08 -53.58 -33.77
N VAL A 9 -43.86 -52.88 -34.61
CA VAL A 9 -43.36 -51.74 -35.39
C VAL A 9 -43.29 -50.47 -34.53
N ALA A 10 -44.30 -50.23 -33.68
CA ALA A 10 -44.31 -49.04 -32.80
C ALA A 10 -43.20 -49.06 -31.73
N ALA A 11 -42.84 -50.24 -31.21
CA ALA A 11 -41.76 -50.37 -30.23
C ALA A 11 -40.37 -50.15 -30.86
N ALA A 12 -40.18 -50.55 -32.12
CA ALA A 12 -38.91 -50.35 -32.85
C ALA A 12 -38.70 -48.88 -33.27
N THR A 13 -39.75 -48.16 -33.64
CA THR A 13 -39.66 -46.73 -34.02
C THR A 13 -39.43 -45.82 -32.81
N ALA A 14 -40.04 -46.12 -31.65
CA ALA A 14 -39.84 -45.35 -30.43
C ALA A 14 -38.41 -45.49 -29.87
N SER A 15 -37.84 -46.71 -29.92
CA SER A 15 -36.49 -46.98 -29.43
C SER A 15 -35.39 -46.41 -30.34
N ALA A 16 -35.58 -46.43 -31.66
CA ALA A 16 -34.66 -45.78 -32.61
C ALA A 16 -34.65 -44.24 -32.44
N SER A 17 -35.81 -43.63 -32.19
CA SER A 17 -35.94 -42.19 -31.98
C SER A 17 -35.29 -41.75 -30.67
N ALA A 18 -35.48 -42.51 -29.58
CA ALA A 18 -34.83 -42.25 -28.30
C ALA A 18 -33.30 -42.38 -28.37
N LEU A 19 -32.79 -43.36 -29.12
CA LEU A 19 -31.35 -43.55 -29.31
C LEU A 19 -30.75 -42.42 -30.17
N ALA A 20 -31.44 -41.96 -31.21
CA ALA A 20 -31.01 -40.83 -32.03
C ALA A 20 -30.97 -39.53 -31.21
N ILE A 21 -31.98 -39.27 -30.37
CA ILE A 21 -32.02 -38.12 -29.47
C ILE A 21 -30.89 -38.20 -28.45
N ALA A 22 -30.63 -39.38 -27.85
CA ALA A 22 -29.54 -39.57 -26.91
C ALA A 22 -28.16 -39.35 -27.55
N ILE A 23 -27.95 -39.79 -28.79
CA ILE A 23 -26.71 -39.58 -29.54
C ILE A 23 -26.54 -38.10 -29.87
N VAL A 24 -27.59 -37.42 -30.36
CA VAL A 24 -27.55 -35.97 -30.63
C VAL A 24 -27.31 -35.18 -29.35
N PHE A 25 -27.95 -35.54 -28.25
CA PHE A 25 -27.73 -34.90 -26.95
C PHE A 25 -26.30 -35.14 -26.44
N HIS A 26 -25.76 -36.35 -26.61
CA HIS A 26 -24.36 -36.66 -26.28
C HIS A 26 -23.38 -35.87 -27.16
N PHE A 27 -23.66 -35.70 -28.45
CA PHE A 27 -22.86 -34.88 -29.36
C PHE A 27 -22.97 -33.39 -29.04
N ILE A 28 -24.14 -32.86 -28.67
CA ILE A 28 -24.34 -31.47 -28.25
C ILE A 28 -23.63 -31.21 -26.91
N VAL A 29 -23.73 -32.13 -25.94
CA VAL A 29 -23.04 -32.04 -24.65
C VAL A 29 -21.53 -32.19 -24.84
N SER A 30 -21.06 -33.11 -25.70
CA SER A 30 -19.63 -33.22 -26.05
C SER A 30 -19.11 -32.02 -26.84
N ALA A 31 -19.90 -31.43 -27.73
CA ALA A 31 -19.54 -30.24 -28.48
C ALA A 31 -19.50 -28.99 -27.58
N LYS A 32 -20.46 -28.84 -26.64
CA LYS A 32 -20.41 -27.82 -25.58
C LYS A 32 -19.23 -28.03 -24.63
N ARG A 33 -18.85 -29.27 -24.30
CA ARG A 33 -17.65 -29.58 -23.51
C ARG A 33 -16.35 -29.33 -24.28
N ARG A 34 -16.33 -29.48 -25.60
CA ARG A 34 -15.18 -29.18 -26.49
C ARG A 34 -15.06 -27.69 -26.83
N GLY A 35 -16.10 -26.89 -26.59
CA GLY A 35 -16.20 -25.48 -26.97
C GLY A 35 -16.06 -24.46 -25.83
N LYS A 36 -15.07 -24.59 -24.93
CA LYS A 36 -14.39 -23.47 -24.22
C LYS A 36 -13.53 -24.01 -23.05
N ARG A 37 -12.40 -24.59 -23.40
CA ARG A 37 -11.15 -24.37 -22.67
C ARG A 37 -10.05 -24.40 -23.71
N ARG A 38 -9.95 -23.31 -24.48
CA ARG A 38 -8.63 -22.85 -24.90
C ARG A 38 -7.90 -22.63 -23.58
N THR A 39 -7.12 -23.62 -23.16
CA THR A 39 -6.07 -23.39 -22.18
C THR A 39 -5.27 -22.24 -22.79
N ARG A 40 -5.40 -21.03 -22.22
CA ARG A 40 -4.43 -19.98 -22.48
C ARG A 40 -3.11 -20.65 -22.17
N ARG A 41 -2.30 -20.90 -23.22
CA ARG A 41 -0.91 -21.30 -23.02
C ARG A 41 -0.36 -20.26 -22.05
N HIS A 42 -0.04 -20.68 -20.83
CA HIS A 42 0.64 -19.81 -19.89
C HIS A 42 2.00 -19.54 -20.53
N ILE A 43 2.16 -18.36 -21.11
CA ILE A 43 3.45 -17.90 -21.60
C ILE A 43 4.25 -17.59 -20.33
N PRO A 44 5.32 -18.35 -20.00
CA PRO A 44 6.13 -18.06 -18.84
C PRO A 44 6.62 -16.60 -18.93
N GLY A 45 6.36 -15.82 -17.87
CA GLY A 45 6.76 -14.41 -17.81
C GLY A 45 5.70 -13.39 -18.26
N CYS A 46 4.50 -13.80 -18.69
CA CYS A 46 3.40 -12.85 -18.93
C CYS A 46 2.64 -12.59 -17.63
N THR A 47 2.86 -11.41 -17.03
CA THR A 47 2.06 -10.94 -15.89
C THR A 47 0.58 -10.95 -16.26
N PRO A 48 -0.32 -11.51 -15.43
CA PRO A 48 -1.74 -11.49 -15.72
C PRO A 48 -2.27 -10.06 -15.79
N VAL A 49 -3.36 -9.86 -16.52
CA VAL A 49 -4.14 -8.61 -16.44
C VAL A 49 -4.69 -8.48 -15.03
N VAL A 50 -4.38 -7.37 -14.36
CA VAL A 50 -4.80 -7.08 -12.98
C VAL A 50 -5.95 -6.08 -12.94
N ASP A 51 -6.69 -6.07 -11.84
CA ASP A 51 -7.82 -5.16 -11.64
C ASP A 51 -7.37 -3.81 -11.04
N GLY A 52 -7.46 -2.75 -11.83
CA GLY A 52 -7.08 -1.39 -11.45
C GLY A 52 -5.63 -1.21 -11.01
N VAL A 53 -5.32 -0.02 -10.49
CA VAL A 53 -3.97 0.30 -9.99
C VAL A 53 -3.60 -0.51 -8.74
N VAL A 54 -4.59 -0.86 -7.92
CA VAL A 54 -4.39 -1.66 -6.70
C VAL A 54 -3.88 -3.05 -7.04
N GLY A 55 -4.43 -3.70 -8.07
CA GLY A 55 -3.95 -5.01 -8.51
C GLY A 55 -2.52 -4.99 -9.07
N ALA A 56 -1.99 -3.82 -9.44
CA ALA A 56 -0.62 -3.64 -9.89
C ALA A 56 0.38 -3.38 -8.75
N ILE A 57 -0.09 -3.23 -7.50
CA ILE A 57 0.79 -3.08 -6.33
C ILE A 57 1.34 -4.45 -5.93
N GLY A 58 2.66 -4.51 -5.72
CA GLY A 58 3.38 -5.72 -5.38
C GLY A 58 3.87 -6.50 -6.59
N ASN A 59 4.25 -7.77 -6.37
CA ASN A 59 4.92 -8.60 -7.39
C ASN A 59 6.12 -7.91 -8.05
N THR A 60 6.84 -7.10 -7.27
CA THR A 60 7.95 -6.29 -7.78
C THR A 60 9.15 -7.18 -8.12
N PRO A 61 9.99 -6.81 -9.09
CA PRO A 61 11.16 -7.60 -9.42
C PRO A 61 12.16 -7.71 -8.27
N LEU A 62 12.85 -8.84 -8.20
CA LEU A 62 14.04 -9.02 -7.37
C LEU A 62 15.27 -8.90 -8.27
N ILE A 63 16.07 -7.85 -8.06
CA ILE A 63 17.19 -7.48 -8.94
C ILE A 63 18.49 -7.91 -8.28
N ARG A 64 19.31 -8.68 -8.98
CA ARG A 64 20.71 -8.92 -8.57
C ARG A 64 21.53 -7.65 -8.81
N ILE A 65 22.15 -7.11 -7.77
CA ILE A 65 23.08 -5.98 -7.88
C ILE A 65 24.45 -6.57 -8.20
N LYS A 66 24.87 -6.47 -9.47
CA LYS A 66 26.08 -7.16 -9.96
C LYS A 66 27.32 -6.61 -9.28
N SER A 67 27.47 -5.29 -9.28
CA SER A 67 28.64 -4.63 -8.72
C SER A 67 28.91 -4.99 -7.25
N LEU A 68 27.86 -5.04 -6.42
CA LEU A 68 27.97 -5.40 -5.00
C LEU A 68 28.16 -6.90 -4.79
N SER A 69 27.52 -7.72 -5.64
CA SER A 69 27.69 -9.18 -5.57
C SER A 69 29.14 -9.56 -5.89
N ASP A 70 29.68 -9.02 -6.97
CA ASP A 70 31.04 -9.31 -7.44
C ASP A 70 32.08 -8.82 -6.42
N ALA A 71 31.86 -7.66 -5.80
CA ALA A 71 32.75 -7.10 -4.79
C ALA A 71 32.77 -7.86 -3.45
N THR A 72 31.72 -8.62 -3.14
CA THR A 72 31.60 -9.33 -1.84
C THR A 72 31.76 -10.83 -1.96
N GLY A 73 31.71 -11.38 -3.18
CA GLY A 73 31.62 -12.82 -3.41
C GLY A 73 30.29 -13.45 -2.96
N CYS A 74 29.31 -12.62 -2.59
CA CYS A 74 27.95 -13.02 -2.23
C CYS A 74 26.98 -12.73 -3.37
N GLU A 75 25.79 -13.32 -3.31
CA GLU A 75 24.67 -12.91 -4.14
C GLU A 75 23.87 -11.83 -3.40
N ILE A 76 24.00 -10.57 -3.83
CA ILE A 76 23.23 -9.45 -3.26
C ILE A 76 22.06 -9.14 -4.19
N LEU A 77 20.86 -9.36 -3.66
CA LEU A 77 19.59 -9.15 -4.34
C LEU A 77 18.83 -8.00 -3.68
N ALA A 78 18.11 -7.21 -4.48
CA ALA A 78 17.36 -6.08 -4.00
C ALA A 78 15.95 -6.04 -4.61
N LYS A 79 14.94 -6.01 -3.74
CA LYS A 79 13.53 -5.98 -4.12
C LYS A 79 13.16 -4.58 -4.60
N ALA A 80 12.75 -4.45 -5.87
CA ALA A 80 12.58 -3.18 -6.56
C ALA A 80 11.22 -2.50 -6.24
N GLU A 81 11.03 -2.09 -4.99
CA GLU A 81 9.78 -1.49 -4.53
C GLU A 81 9.48 -0.10 -5.11
N PHE A 82 10.49 0.56 -5.69
CA PHE A 82 10.28 1.76 -6.51
C PHE A 82 9.46 1.49 -7.79
N MET A 83 9.25 0.22 -8.18
CA MET A 83 8.46 -0.16 -9.35
C MET A 83 6.96 -0.37 -9.05
N ASN A 84 6.53 -0.20 -7.80
CA ASN A 84 5.09 -0.08 -7.53
C ASN A 84 4.53 1.17 -8.26
N PRO A 85 3.23 1.22 -8.61
CA PRO A 85 2.66 2.28 -9.44
C PRO A 85 2.77 3.70 -8.83
N GLY A 86 2.71 3.81 -7.51
CA GLY A 86 2.97 5.04 -6.75
C GLY A 86 4.45 5.27 -6.48
N GLY A 87 5.34 4.44 -7.01
CA GLY A 87 6.78 4.64 -7.03
C GLY A 87 7.47 4.41 -5.69
N SER A 88 6.82 3.70 -4.75
CA SER A 88 7.49 3.33 -3.50
C SER A 88 6.88 2.10 -2.83
N ILE A 89 7.62 1.56 -1.87
CA ILE A 89 7.17 0.49 -0.97
C ILE A 89 5.90 0.83 -0.18
N LYS A 90 5.58 2.12 0.03
CA LYS A 90 4.43 2.53 0.83
C LYS A 90 3.10 2.27 0.13
N ASP A 91 3.09 1.94 -1.16
CA ASP A 91 1.89 1.55 -1.89
C ASP A 91 1.25 0.30 -1.27
N ARG A 92 2.07 -0.67 -0.87
CA ARG A 92 1.61 -1.88 -0.17
C ARG A 92 0.92 -1.55 1.14
N VAL A 93 1.52 -0.63 1.90
CA VAL A 93 1.03 -0.21 3.22
C VAL A 93 -0.28 0.55 3.08
N ALA A 94 -0.34 1.52 2.16
CA ALA A 94 -1.55 2.30 1.89
C ALA A 94 -2.72 1.40 1.46
N ALA A 95 -2.48 0.49 0.51
CA ALA A 95 -3.49 -0.46 0.06
C ALA A 95 -3.99 -1.35 1.19
N LYS A 96 -3.08 -1.94 1.98
CA LYS A 96 -3.46 -2.82 3.10
C LYS A 96 -4.24 -2.08 4.19
N ILE A 97 -3.81 -0.87 4.56
CA ILE A 97 -4.51 -0.03 5.54
C ILE A 97 -5.95 0.24 5.10
N ILE A 98 -6.15 0.70 3.87
CA ILE A 98 -7.48 1.06 3.35
C ILE A 98 -8.36 -0.19 3.21
N GLN A 99 -7.80 -1.27 2.66
CA GLN A 99 -8.49 -2.54 2.51
C GLN A 99 -9.03 -3.06 3.84
N GLU A 100 -8.20 -3.10 4.87
CA GLU A 100 -8.61 -3.60 6.19
C GLU A 100 -9.60 -2.64 6.89
N ALA A 101 -9.43 -1.34 6.71
CA ALA A 101 -10.37 -0.35 7.25
C ALA A 101 -11.77 -0.52 6.63
N LEU A 102 -11.84 -0.77 5.32
CA LEU A 102 -13.10 -1.07 4.62
C LEU A 102 -13.70 -2.40 5.05
N GLN A 103 -12.89 -3.46 5.15
CA GLN A 103 -13.35 -4.79 5.57
C GLN A 103 -13.89 -4.80 7.00
N SER A 104 -13.30 -3.99 7.89
CA SER A 104 -13.74 -3.86 9.28
C SER A 104 -14.88 -2.86 9.49
N GLY A 105 -15.28 -2.12 8.45
CA GLY A 105 -16.30 -1.06 8.55
C GLY A 105 -15.83 0.22 9.23
N LYS A 106 -14.55 0.32 9.64
CA LYS A 106 -13.95 1.55 10.21
C LYS A 106 -13.81 2.66 9.16
N LEU A 107 -13.80 2.28 7.90
CA LEU A 107 -13.91 3.16 6.74
C LEU A 107 -15.02 2.61 5.85
N VAL A 108 -15.72 3.50 5.16
CA VAL A 108 -16.75 3.14 4.17
C VAL A 108 -16.43 3.82 2.85
N ARG A 109 -16.98 3.31 1.74
CA ARG A 109 -16.88 3.99 0.43
C ARG A 109 -17.48 5.39 0.53
N GLY A 110 -16.80 6.38 -0.03
CA GLY A 110 -17.07 7.81 0.13
C GLY A 110 -16.43 8.44 1.39
N GLY A 111 -15.95 7.62 2.33
CA GLY A 111 -15.24 8.07 3.53
C GLY A 111 -13.89 8.70 3.20
N VAL A 112 -13.31 9.41 4.17
CA VAL A 112 -12.02 10.09 4.01
C VAL A 112 -10.92 9.40 4.82
N VAL A 113 -9.82 9.08 4.17
CA VAL A 113 -8.60 8.61 4.82
C VAL A 113 -7.72 9.82 5.12
N THR A 114 -7.27 9.92 6.36
CA THR A 114 -6.43 11.02 6.84
C THR A 114 -5.05 10.51 7.24
N GLU A 115 -4.01 11.29 6.96
CA GLU A 115 -2.64 10.98 7.39
C GLU A 115 -1.83 12.26 7.63
N GLY A 116 -0.95 12.23 8.63
CA GLY A 116 0.03 13.26 8.86
C GLY A 116 1.37 12.85 8.25
N SER A 117 1.64 13.23 7.01
CA SER A 117 2.90 12.93 6.34
C SER A 117 3.09 13.77 5.08
N ALA A 118 4.31 14.22 4.80
CA ALA A 118 4.67 14.80 3.50
C ALA A 118 5.47 13.83 2.61
N GLY A 119 5.55 12.56 3.02
CA GLY A 119 6.43 11.55 2.40
C GLY A 119 5.68 10.53 1.55
N SER A 120 6.36 9.42 1.26
CA SER A 120 5.85 8.38 0.36
C SER A 120 4.51 7.79 0.81
N THR A 121 4.24 7.70 2.11
CA THR A 121 2.95 7.20 2.62
C THR A 121 1.78 8.09 2.20
N ALA A 122 1.92 9.41 2.28
CA ALA A 122 0.86 10.33 1.86
C ALA A 122 0.61 10.23 0.35
N ILE A 123 1.68 10.09 -0.44
CA ILE A 123 1.60 9.92 -1.90
C ILE A 123 0.89 8.61 -2.25
N SER A 124 1.26 7.51 -1.60
CA SER A 124 0.61 6.22 -1.77
C SER A 124 -0.87 6.25 -1.36
N LEU A 125 -1.22 6.91 -0.25
CA LEU A 125 -2.62 7.07 0.18
C LEU A 125 -3.43 7.92 -0.81
N ALA A 126 -2.85 9.03 -1.29
CA ALA A 126 -3.48 9.91 -2.28
C ALA A 126 -3.81 9.16 -3.58
N MET A 127 -2.89 8.31 -4.05
CA MET A 127 -3.10 7.48 -5.24
C MET A 127 -4.12 6.35 -5.00
N VAL A 128 -4.03 5.66 -3.85
CA VAL A 128 -4.77 4.42 -3.62
C VAL A 128 -6.19 4.65 -3.11
N ALA A 129 -6.43 5.69 -2.31
CA ALA A 129 -7.76 5.96 -1.76
C ALA A 129 -8.86 6.09 -2.82
N PRO A 130 -8.68 6.85 -3.93
CA PRO A 130 -9.68 6.92 -5.00
C PRO A 130 -10.00 5.57 -5.65
N ALA A 131 -9.01 4.69 -5.78
CA ALA A 131 -9.20 3.35 -6.36
C ALA A 131 -10.11 2.45 -5.49
N TYR A 132 -10.17 2.73 -4.18
CA TYR A 132 -11.11 2.08 -3.26
C TYR A 132 -12.43 2.85 -3.09
N GLY A 133 -12.65 3.93 -3.87
CA GLY A 133 -13.80 4.82 -3.73
C GLY A 133 -13.76 5.67 -2.46
N CYS A 134 -12.58 5.93 -1.91
CA CYS A 134 -12.35 6.75 -0.73
C CYS A 134 -11.68 8.08 -1.10
N ARG A 135 -11.79 9.05 -0.21
CA ARG A 135 -11.15 10.37 -0.32
C ARG A 135 -9.86 10.40 0.49
N CYS A 136 -8.95 11.34 0.21
CA CYS A 136 -7.68 11.48 0.95
C CYS A 136 -7.48 12.91 1.45
N HIS A 137 -7.16 13.06 2.74
CA HIS A 137 -6.81 14.34 3.38
C HIS A 137 -5.47 14.20 4.08
N VAL A 138 -4.49 14.99 3.67
CA VAL A 138 -3.13 14.93 4.19
C VAL A 138 -2.82 16.20 4.94
N VAL A 139 -2.28 16.06 6.15
CA VAL A 139 -1.77 17.18 6.93
C VAL A 139 -0.25 17.20 6.87
N ILE A 140 0.32 18.33 6.46
CA ILE A 140 1.78 18.51 6.31
C ILE A 140 2.27 19.77 7.03
N PRO A 141 3.52 19.80 7.51
CA PRO A 141 4.17 21.03 7.95
C PRO A 141 4.19 22.10 6.83
N ASP A 142 4.00 23.37 7.17
CA ASP A 142 4.01 24.48 6.20
C ASP A 142 5.41 24.82 5.65
N ASP A 143 6.46 24.39 6.34
CA ASP A 143 7.86 24.47 5.93
C ASP A 143 8.32 23.28 5.05
N ALA A 144 7.42 22.34 4.77
CA ALA A 144 7.69 21.26 3.82
C ALA A 144 7.88 21.84 2.41
N ALA A 145 8.81 21.23 1.65
CA ALA A 145 9.09 21.61 0.27
C ALA A 145 7.79 21.67 -0.55
N MET A 146 7.62 22.75 -1.33
CA MET A 146 6.37 23.03 -2.05
C MET A 146 5.96 21.89 -2.99
N GLU A 147 6.95 21.24 -3.59
CA GLU A 147 6.78 20.11 -4.51
C GLU A 147 6.08 18.92 -3.83
N LYS A 148 6.28 18.74 -2.51
CA LYS A 148 5.62 17.66 -1.75
C LYS A 148 4.11 17.88 -1.69
N ALA A 149 3.66 19.12 -1.49
CA ALA A 149 2.23 19.45 -1.51
C ALA A 149 1.63 19.36 -2.92
N GLN A 150 2.33 19.90 -3.92
CA GLN A 150 1.87 19.92 -5.31
C GLN A 150 1.63 18.50 -5.86
N ILE A 151 2.50 17.54 -5.54
CA ILE A 151 2.31 16.14 -5.95
C ILE A 151 1.06 15.54 -5.29
N LEU A 152 0.82 15.81 -4.01
CA LEU A 152 -0.35 15.31 -3.30
C LEU A 152 -1.66 15.90 -3.86
N GLU A 153 -1.68 17.21 -4.10
CA GLU A 153 -2.82 17.92 -4.71
C GLU A 153 -3.09 17.41 -6.14
N ALA A 154 -2.04 17.19 -6.93
CA ALA A 154 -2.16 16.63 -8.28
C ALA A 154 -2.69 15.18 -8.28
N LEU A 155 -2.42 14.41 -7.23
CA LEU A 155 -2.99 13.07 -7.02
C LEU A 155 -4.43 13.11 -6.48
N GLY A 156 -4.99 14.30 -6.26
CA GLY A 156 -6.37 14.49 -5.80
C GLY A 156 -6.55 14.42 -4.28
N ALA A 157 -5.47 14.50 -3.49
CA ALA A 157 -5.58 14.66 -2.05
C ALA A 157 -5.81 16.12 -1.66
N THR A 158 -6.63 16.34 -0.64
CA THR A 158 -6.72 17.63 0.03
C THR A 158 -5.52 17.79 0.96
N VAL A 159 -4.81 18.92 0.87
CA VAL A 159 -3.61 19.18 1.68
C VAL A 159 -3.88 20.30 2.68
N GLU A 160 -3.73 20.01 3.97
CA GLU A 160 -3.78 20.99 5.06
C GLU A 160 -2.35 21.27 5.54
N ARG A 161 -1.87 22.49 5.30
CA ARG A 161 -0.56 22.94 5.79
C ARG A 161 -0.69 23.52 7.18
N VAL A 162 0.19 23.12 8.09
CA VAL A 162 0.14 23.53 9.51
C VAL A 162 1.52 23.93 10.01
N ARG A 163 1.54 24.83 10.99
CA ARG A 163 2.79 25.28 11.61
C ARG A 163 3.58 24.10 12.21
N PRO A 164 4.88 23.97 11.93
CA PRO A 164 5.75 22.98 12.55
C PRO A 164 5.82 23.17 14.07
N VAL A 165 5.65 22.08 14.81
CA VAL A 165 5.73 22.03 16.28
C VAL A 165 6.37 20.72 16.72
N SER A 166 6.76 20.60 17.99
CA SER A 166 7.35 19.36 18.53
C SER A 166 6.37 18.18 18.44
N ILE A 167 6.91 16.96 18.36
CA ILE A 167 6.11 15.72 18.29
C ILE A 167 5.15 15.53 19.48
N THR A 168 5.50 16.09 20.65
CA THR A 168 4.68 16.07 21.86
C THR A 168 3.57 17.12 21.88
N HIS A 169 3.62 18.11 20.96
CA HIS A 169 2.64 19.17 20.91
C HIS A 169 1.32 18.65 20.32
N LYS A 170 0.19 19.10 20.90
CA LYS A 170 -1.16 18.70 20.45
C LYS A 170 -1.43 19.05 18.98
N ASP A 171 -0.79 20.10 18.48
CA ASP A 171 -0.95 20.60 17.11
C ASP A 171 0.14 20.10 16.15
N HIS A 172 0.88 19.06 16.53
CA HIS A 172 1.72 18.34 15.59
C HIS A 172 0.86 17.79 14.45
N PHE A 173 1.33 17.90 13.20
CA PHE A 173 0.56 17.57 11.99
C PHE A 173 -0.07 16.16 12.02
N VAL A 174 0.61 15.17 12.62
CA VAL A 174 0.05 13.82 12.86
C VAL A 174 -1.16 13.84 13.80
N ASN A 175 -1.09 14.62 14.88
CA ASN A 175 -2.19 14.77 15.83
C ASN A 175 -3.36 15.53 15.20
N ILE A 176 -3.08 16.53 14.36
CA ILE A 176 -4.10 17.23 13.58
C ILE A 176 -4.80 16.25 12.63
N ALA A 177 -4.06 15.46 11.85
CA ALA A 177 -4.65 14.45 10.96
C ALA A 177 -5.58 13.48 11.70
N ARG A 178 -5.15 12.99 12.88
CA ARG A 178 -5.99 12.16 13.75
C ARG A 178 -7.28 12.86 14.17
N ARG A 179 -7.21 14.14 14.57
CA ARG A 179 -8.40 14.93 14.91
C ARG A 179 -9.33 15.11 13.71
N ARG A 180 -8.79 15.35 12.51
CA ARG A 180 -9.59 15.46 11.28
C ARG A 180 -10.39 14.20 10.98
N ALA A 181 -9.83 13.02 11.22
CA ALA A 181 -10.58 11.76 11.11
C ALA A 181 -11.77 11.73 12.08
N MET A 182 -11.53 12.06 13.35
CA MET A 182 -12.55 12.05 14.40
C MET A 182 -13.66 13.05 14.12
N GLU A 183 -13.30 14.28 13.72
CA GLU A 183 -14.24 15.34 13.38
C GLU A 183 -15.10 14.96 12.16
N ALA A 184 -14.51 14.34 11.13
CA ALA A 184 -15.26 13.85 9.96
C ALA A 184 -16.25 12.74 10.33
N THR A 185 -15.87 11.82 11.22
CA THR A 185 -16.77 10.78 11.74
C THR A 185 -17.92 11.36 12.55
N ALA A 186 -17.63 12.23 13.52
CA ALA A 186 -18.66 12.89 14.32
C ALA A 186 -19.65 13.67 13.43
N HIS A 187 -19.14 14.39 12.42
CA HIS A 187 -19.98 15.11 11.47
C HIS A 187 -20.92 14.19 10.68
N ALA A 188 -20.42 13.05 10.21
CA ALA A 188 -21.22 12.07 9.47
C ALA A 188 -22.33 11.45 10.35
N GLU A 189 -22.02 11.13 11.60
CA GLU A 189 -22.98 10.60 12.58
C GLU A 189 -24.07 11.61 12.93
N GLU A 190 -23.71 12.87 13.18
CA GLU A 190 -24.67 13.96 13.43
C GLU A 190 -25.62 14.15 12.24
N ARG A 191 -25.09 14.08 11.02
CA ARG A 191 -25.85 14.18 9.77
C ARG A 191 -26.87 13.05 9.62
N GLU A 192 -26.43 11.82 9.81
CA GLU A 192 -27.29 10.64 9.75
C GLU A 192 -28.42 10.74 10.79
N ALA A 193 -28.10 11.14 12.03
CA ALA A 193 -29.09 11.36 13.07
C ALA A 193 -30.12 12.46 12.71
N GLN A 194 -29.68 13.55 12.05
CA GLN A 194 -30.56 14.61 11.58
C GLN A 194 -31.46 14.15 10.43
N GLU A 195 -30.95 13.34 9.50
CA GLU A 195 -31.69 12.79 8.38
C GLU A 195 -32.78 11.81 8.86
N ILE A 196 -32.46 10.93 9.82
CA ILE A 196 -33.42 10.03 10.47
C ILE A 196 -34.52 10.83 11.19
N LYS A 197 -34.15 11.86 11.96
CA LYS A 197 -35.13 12.74 12.64
C LYS A 197 -36.06 13.44 11.64
N ARG A 198 -35.53 13.89 10.49
CA ARG A 198 -36.31 14.54 9.42
C ARG A 198 -37.24 13.56 8.71
N ALA A 199 -36.78 12.32 8.45
CA ALA A 199 -37.60 11.26 7.87
C ALA A 199 -38.78 10.91 8.80
N ASN A 200 -38.51 10.66 10.09
CA ASN A 200 -39.53 10.35 11.08
C ASN A 200 -40.54 11.50 11.25
N LYS A 201 -40.10 12.77 11.15
CA LYS A 201 -41.01 13.93 11.21
C LYS A 201 -41.88 14.10 9.95
N LYS A 202 -41.47 13.55 8.80
CA LYS A 202 -42.27 13.57 7.57
C LYS A 202 -43.35 12.47 7.55
N GLU A 203 -43.11 11.34 8.20
CA GLU A 203 -44.09 10.26 8.36
C GLU A 203 -45.19 10.62 9.37
N VAL A 204 -44.89 11.45 10.38
CA VAL A 204 -45.88 12.01 11.31
C VAL A 204 -46.49 13.30 10.74
N LYS A 205 -47.16 13.20 9.59
CA LYS A 205 -48.21 14.16 9.21
C LYS A 205 -49.56 13.47 9.38
N PRO A 206 -50.42 13.90 10.32
CA PRO A 206 -51.77 13.35 10.37
C PRO A 206 -52.49 13.75 9.08
N CYS A 207 -53.04 12.77 8.36
CA CYS A 207 -54.07 13.04 7.37
C CYS A 207 -55.12 13.91 8.06
N LYS A 208 -55.31 15.14 7.56
CA LYS A 208 -56.45 15.95 7.97
C LYS A 208 -57.69 15.19 7.53
N ASN A 209 -58.52 14.77 8.48
CA ASN A 209 -59.85 14.28 8.22
C ASN A 209 -60.60 15.32 7.37
N GLY A 210 -60.99 14.90 6.18
CA GLY A 210 -61.74 15.70 5.23
C GLY A 210 -61.86 14.93 3.92
N ASP A 211 -63.06 14.42 3.67
CA ASP A 211 -63.56 13.83 2.42
C ASP A 211 -63.31 12.32 2.19
N LEU A 212 -64.07 11.53 2.97
CA LEU A 212 -64.57 10.25 2.48
C LEU A 212 -65.64 10.52 1.42
N LYS A 213 -65.32 10.27 0.15
CA LYS A 213 -66.31 9.80 -0.83
C LYS A 213 -65.86 8.49 -1.43
N GLU A 214 -66.79 7.57 -1.39
CA GLU A 214 -66.72 6.18 -1.80
C GLU A 214 -66.31 6.02 -3.27
N SER A 215 -65.47 5.03 -3.53
CA SER A 215 -65.71 4.10 -4.62
C SER A 215 -65.05 2.77 -4.31
N CYS A 216 -65.90 1.81 -3.93
CA CYS A 216 -65.55 0.39 -3.81
C CYS A 216 -65.11 -0.16 -5.18
N GLY A 217 -64.03 -0.94 -5.19
CA GLY A 217 -63.57 -1.65 -6.38
C GLY A 217 -62.43 -2.62 -6.10
N GLY A 218 -62.77 -3.77 -5.51
CA GLY A 218 -62.15 -5.07 -5.78
C GLY A 218 -60.68 -5.27 -5.39
N PHE A 219 -60.46 -5.90 -4.25
CA PHE A 219 -59.26 -6.69 -3.98
C PHE A 219 -59.61 -8.16 -4.25
N SER A 220 -58.90 -8.81 -5.18
CA SER A 220 -58.84 -10.27 -5.27
C SER A 220 -57.49 -10.70 -5.80
N ASP A 221 -56.81 -11.48 -4.96
CA ASP A 221 -55.86 -12.58 -5.25
C ASP A 221 -54.48 -12.20 -5.83
N ILE A 222 -53.39 -12.36 -5.08
CA ILE A 222 -52.64 -13.61 -4.80
C ILE A 222 -52.09 -14.26 -6.08
N TYR A 223 -50.75 -14.35 -6.14
CA TYR A 223 -49.82 -15.33 -6.76
C TYR A 223 -48.58 -14.55 -7.21
N ASP A 224 -47.46 -14.68 -6.51
CA ASP A 224 -46.43 -15.72 -6.64
C ASP A 224 -45.45 -15.48 -7.80
N VAL A 225 -44.20 -15.76 -7.46
CA VAL A 225 -42.94 -15.44 -8.12
C VAL A 225 -42.82 -16.14 -9.46
N THR A 226 -42.49 -15.40 -10.52
CA THR A 226 -41.67 -15.93 -11.62
C THR A 226 -40.75 -14.86 -12.19
N GLU A 227 -39.48 -15.25 -12.33
CA GLU A 227 -38.45 -14.52 -13.07
C GLU A 227 -38.87 -14.29 -14.53
N SER A 228 -38.61 -13.09 -15.04
CA SER A 228 -38.28 -12.92 -16.44
C SER A 228 -37.27 -11.79 -16.60
N GLY A 229 -36.17 -12.12 -17.26
CA GLY A 229 -35.09 -11.19 -17.55
C GLY A 229 -35.53 -10.10 -18.51
N SER A 230 -35.05 -8.89 -18.25
CA SER A 230 -34.79 -7.92 -19.31
C SER A 230 -33.48 -7.20 -18.98
N GLU A 231 -32.59 -7.27 -19.96
CA GLU A 231 -31.35 -6.48 -20.01
C GLU A 231 -31.70 -5.01 -19.84
N ASN A 232 -30.98 -4.30 -18.97
CA ASN A 232 -30.92 -2.86 -19.05
C ASN A 232 -29.48 -2.37 -18.86
N PRO A 233 -28.99 -1.53 -19.78
CA PRO A 233 -27.59 -1.14 -19.84
C PRO A 233 -27.24 -0.18 -18.71
N ILE A 234 -26.05 -0.40 -18.15
CA ILE A 234 -25.38 0.50 -17.22
C ILE A 234 -25.13 1.82 -17.95
N SER A 235 -25.98 2.83 -17.70
CA SER A 235 -25.61 4.22 -17.96
C SER A 235 -24.93 4.75 -16.70
N GLY A 236 -23.60 4.77 -16.74
CA GLY A 236 -22.79 5.46 -15.77
C GLY A 236 -23.05 6.97 -15.86
N GLN A 237 -23.65 7.53 -14.83
CA GLN A 237 -23.35 8.91 -14.46
C GLN A 237 -22.21 8.89 -13.45
N THR A 238 -21.00 8.70 -13.98
CA THR A 238 -19.81 9.21 -13.32
C THR A 238 -19.99 10.72 -13.26
N VAL A 239 -20.33 11.26 -12.09
CA VAL A 239 -20.18 12.70 -11.84
C VAL A 239 -18.68 12.94 -11.80
N ILE A 240 -18.11 13.18 -12.97
CA ILE A 240 -16.78 13.75 -13.10
C ILE A 240 -16.93 15.19 -12.62
N HIS A 241 -16.44 15.50 -11.42
CA HIS A 241 -16.11 16.88 -11.08
C HIS A 241 -14.96 17.29 -12.00
N HIS A 242 -15.30 17.79 -13.19
CA HIS A 242 -14.37 18.56 -14.01
C HIS A 242 -13.87 19.74 -13.18
N GLY A 243 -12.56 19.97 -13.29
CA GLY A 243 -11.83 21.01 -12.58
C GLY A 243 -12.57 22.34 -12.64
N GLY A 244 -13.20 22.69 -11.51
CA GLY A 244 -13.36 24.08 -11.17
C GLY A 244 -11.97 24.60 -10.82
N GLN A 245 -11.58 25.73 -11.38
CA GLN A 245 -10.45 26.51 -10.92
C GLN A 245 -10.45 26.50 -9.39
N ALA A 246 -9.37 26.00 -8.79
CA ALA A 246 -9.20 26.03 -7.34
C ALA A 246 -9.42 27.48 -6.91
N LYS A 247 -10.53 27.74 -6.19
CA LYS A 247 -10.69 29.01 -5.52
C LYS A 247 -9.54 29.09 -4.53
N GLU A 248 -8.60 29.98 -4.79
CA GLU A 248 -7.33 30.18 -4.06
C GLU A 248 -7.50 30.55 -2.57
N ASN A 249 -8.69 30.36 -1.98
CA ASN A 249 -9.03 30.79 -0.63
C ASN A 249 -10.11 29.94 0.06
N SER A 250 -10.42 28.72 -0.42
CA SER A 250 -11.31 27.82 0.34
C SER A 250 -10.52 27.06 1.40
N ASP A 251 -10.97 27.14 2.65
CA ASP A 251 -10.43 26.37 3.77
C ASP A 251 -10.38 24.86 3.42
N PRO A 252 -9.21 24.20 3.45
CA PRO A 252 -9.09 22.79 3.08
C PRO A 252 -9.97 21.88 3.97
N ARG A 253 -10.36 22.36 5.15
CA ARG A 253 -11.27 21.64 6.05
C ARG A 253 -12.70 21.56 5.54
N THR A 254 -13.14 22.44 4.64
CA THR A 254 -14.51 22.40 4.07
C THR A 254 -14.79 21.04 3.41
N TYR A 255 -13.76 20.41 2.85
CA TYR A 255 -13.84 19.07 2.26
C TYR A 255 -14.19 17.97 3.27
N LEU A 256 -13.84 18.12 4.55
CA LEU A 256 -14.13 17.14 5.60
C LEU A 256 -15.57 17.22 6.10
N TYR A 257 -16.23 18.37 5.94
CA TYR A 257 -17.57 18.64 6.46
C TYR A 257 -18.60 18.91 5.34
N GLY A 258 -18.30 18.47 4.11
CA GLY A 258 -19.21 18.52 2.98
C GLY A 258 -20.42 17.58 3.16
N ASN A 259 -21.46 17.80 2.35
CA ASN A 259 -22.68 16.98 2.38
C ASN A 259 -22.43 15.50 2.04
N GLU A 260 -21.32 15.22 1.38
CA GLU A 260 -20.81 13.93 0.95
C GLU A 260 -19.94 13.23 1.99
N CYS A 261 -19.74 13.81 3.18
CA CYS A 261 -18.92 13.20 4.22
C CYS A 261 -19.55 11.90 4.73
N LYS A 262 -18.78 10.80 4.64
CA LYS A 262 -19.15 9.45 5.12
C LYS A 262 -18.26 8.97 6.27
N GLY A 263 -17.71 9.91 7.05
CA GLY A 263 -16.81 9.63 8.15
C GLY A 263 -15.34 9.58 7.76
N GLY A 264 -14.48 9.60 8.78
CA GLY A 264 -13.03 9.70 8.64
C GLY A 264 -12.28 8.53 9.28
N PHE A 265 -11.18 8.14 8.65
CA PHE A 265 -10.28 7.11 9.15
C PHE A 265 -8.85 7.63 9.19
N PHE A 266 -8.19 7.54 10.36
CA PHE A 266 -6.78 7.90 10.50
C PHE A 266 -5.90 6.70 10.17
N ALA A 267 -5.08 6.82 9.11
CA ALA A 267 -4.27 5.72 8.59
C ALA A 267 -3.26 5.18 9.62
N ASP A 268 -2.64 6.09 10.39
CA ASP A 268 -1.69 5.82 11.46
C ASP A 268 -0.57 4.85 11.07
N GLN A 269 0.22 5.19 10.04
CA GLN A 269 1.24 4.27 9.51
C GLN A 269 2.23 3.71 10.56
N PHE A 270 2.41 4.40 11.68
CA PHE A 270 3.34 3.98 12.73
C PHE A 270 2.75 2.89 13.62
N GLU A 271 1.48 3.03 14.02
CA GLU A 271 0.85 2.11 14.98
C GLU A 271 -0.11 1.10 14.32
N ASN A 272 -0.53 1.33 13.09
CA ASN A 272 -1.42 0.42 12.38
C ASN A 272 -0.67 -0.85 11.90
N LEU A 273 -1.06 -2.01 12.45
CA LEU A 273 -0.45 -3.30 12.12
C LEU A 273 -0.77 -3.81 10.71
N ALA A 274 -1.67 -3.16 9.97
CA ALA A 274 -1.81 -3.39 8.53
C ALA A 274 -0.49 -3.13 7.79
N ASN A 275 0.36 -2.23 8.32
CA ASN A 275 1.70 -1.97 7.80
C ASN A 275 2.59 -3.22 7.89
N PHE A 276 2.73 -3.82 9.08
CA PHE A 276 3.40 -5.10 9.27
C PHE A 276 2.81 -6.20 8.36
N ARG A 277 1.47 -6.34 8.33
CA ARG A 277 0.80 -7.39 7.57
C ARG A 277 0.99 -7.26 6.06
N ALA A 278 1.04 -6.04 5.52
CA ALA A 278 1.32 -5.81 4.10
C ALA A 278 2.62 -6.48 3.65
N HIS A 279 3.61 -6.52 4.55
CA HIS A 279 4.92 -7.10 4.28
C HIS A 279 5.02 -8.58 4.67
N TYR A 280 4.37 -8.99 5.76
CA TYR A 280 4.30 -10.40 6.16
C TYR A 280 3.52 -11.26 5.15
N GLU A 281 2.43 -10.71 4.60
CA GLU A 281 1.53 -11.43 3.68
C GLU A 281 1.82 -11.14 2.20
N GLY A 282 2.64 -10.13 1.90
CA GLY A 282 2.99 -9.73 0.54
C GLY A 282 4.49 -9.84 0.26
N THR A 283 5.27 -8.85 0.73
CA THR A 283 6.70 -8.73 0.36
C THR A 283 7.55 -9.93 0.78
N GLY A 284 7.34 -10.48 1.98
CA GLY A 284 8.06 -11.65 2.49
C GLY A 284 7.86 -12.90 1.62
N PRO A 285 6.60 -13.33 1.35
CA PRO A 285 6.29 -14.40 0.41
C PRO A 285 6.94 -14.24 -0.95
N GLU A 286 6.84 -13.04 -1.54
CA GLU A 286 7.44 -12.77 -2.85
C GLU A 286 8.96 -12.96 -2.83
N ILE A 287 9.66 -12.47 -1.81
CA ILE A 287 11.11 -12.67 -1.66
C ILE A 287 11.45 -14.15 -1.52
N TRP A 288 10.71 -14.89 -0.70
CA TRP A 288 10.93 -16.32 -0.50
C TRP A 288 10.77 -17.11 -1.80
N GLU A 289 9.70 -16.84 -2.56
CA GLU A 289 9.45 -17.49 -3.84
C GLU A 289 10.53 -17.13 -4.88
N GLN A 290 10.85 -15.84 -5.04
CA GLN A 290 11.81 -15.35 -6.02
C GLN A 290 13.24 -15.84 -5.76
N THR A 291 13.58 -16.16 -4.51
CA THR A 291 14.89 -16.75 -4.14
C THR A 291 14.86 -18.27 -4.12
N GLY A 292 13.71 -18.91 -4.36
CA GLY A 292 13.55 -20.35 -4.19
C GLY A 292 13.88 -20.83 -2.77
N GLY A 293 13.70 -19.98 -1.76
CA GLY A 293 14.06 -20.24 -0.37
C GLY A 293 15.56 -20.25 -0.05
N LYS A 294 16.43 -19.78 -0.96
CA LYS A 294 17.90 -19.88 -0.84
C LYS A 294 18.58 -18.66 -0.19
N LEU A 295 17.81 -17.66 0.26
CA LEU A 295 18.39 -16.53 0.97
C LEU A 295 18.92 -16.92 2.36
N HIS A 296 20.04 -16.31 2.74
CA HIS A 296 20.71 -16.52 4.02
C HIS A 296 20.50 -15.34 4.96
N ALA A 297 20.36 -14.13 4.41
CA ALA A 297 20.07 -12.95 5.20
C ALA A 297 19.15 -11.94 4.51
N PHE A 298 18.45 -11.18 5.36
CA PHE A 298 17.68 -10.01 5.00
C PHE A 298 18.16 -8.79 5.78
N VAL A 299 18.27 -7.64 5.12
CA VAL A 299 18.63 -6.38 5.78
C VAL A 299 17.82 -5.21 5.23
N ALA A 300 17.31 -4.38 6.13
CA ALA A 300 16.64 -3.14 5.79
C ALA A 300 16.71 -2.13 6.92
N ALA A 301 16.64 -0.86 6.56
CA ALA A 301 16.39 0.24 7.46
C ALA A 301 14.92 0.28 7.89
N ALA A 302 14.65 1.01 8.98
CA ALA A 302 13.31 1.13 9.54
C ALA A 302 12.97 2.59 9.83
N GLY A 303 11.79 3.01 9.38
CA GLY A 303 11.07 4.18 9.90
C GLY A 303 9.95 3.70 10.82
N THR A 304 8.80 3.34 10.24
CA THR A 304 7.70 2.71 10.99
C THR A 304 8.04 1.31 11.49
N GLY A 305 9.02 0.62 10.88
CA GLY A 305 9.40 -0.75 11.19
C GLY A 305 8.60 -1.84 10.50
N GLY A 306 7.47 -1.53 9.85
CA GLY A 306 6.57 -2.56 9.28
C GLY A 306 7.23 -3.44 8.21
N THR A 307 8.05 -2.86 7.33
CA THR A 307 8.81 -3.62 6.31
C THR A 307 9.78 -4.61 6.93
N LEU A 308 10.66 -4.11 7.81
CA LEU A 308 11.66 -4.93 8.48
C LEU A 308 10.99 -6.03 9.32
N ALA A 309 9.94 -5.68 10.06
CA ALA A 309 9.23 -6.60 10.92
C ALA A 309 8.46 -7.68 10.14
N GLY A 310 7.66 -7.28 9.16
CA GLY A 310 6.83 -8.22 8.38
C GLY A 310 7.68 -9.22 7.61
N ILE A 311 8.74 -8.75 6.94
CA ILE A 311 9.63 -9.62 6.15
C ILE A 311 10.44 -10.53 7.08
N SER A 312 11.08 -9.99 8.12
CA SER A 312 11.89 -10.82 9.03
C SER A 312 11.06 -11.93 9.68
N ARG A 313 9.84 -11.61 10.11
CA ARG A 313 8.95 -12.58 10.73
C ARG A 313 8.56 -13.69 9.74
N PHE A 314 8.10 -13.33 8.55
CA PHE A 314 7.72 -14.31 7.53
C PHE A 314 8.88 -15.23 7.15
N LEU A 315 10.05 -14.66 6.85
CA LEU A 315 11.23 -15.42 6.43
C LEU A 315 11.67 -16.40 7.52
N GLN A 316 11.67 -15.98 8.78
CA GLN A 316 12.08 -16.85 9.89
C GLN A 316 11.01 -17.88 10.29
N ASP A 317 9.74 -17.63 10.00
CA ASP A 317 8.70 -18.65 10.12
C ASP A 317 8.84 -19.73 9.02
N LYS A 318 9.47 -19.40 7.88
CA LYS A 318 9.83 -20.37 6.82
C LYS A 318 11.15 -21.09 7.08
N ASN A 319 12.16 -20.36 7.52
CA ASN A 319 13.48 -20.89 7.86
C ASN A 319 14.08 -20.07 9.03
N PRO A 320 14.14 -20.64 10.26
CA PRO A 320 14.64 -19.92 11.43
C PRO A 320 16.14 -19.58 11.35
N ASP A 321 16.90 -20.19 10.44
CA ASP A 321 18.32 -19.92 10.26
C ASP A 321 18.61 -18.60 9.53
N ILE A 322 17.61 -18.04 8.83
CA ILE A 322 17.75 -16.77 8.10
C ILE A 322 18.06 -15.63 9.08
N LYS A 323 19.18 -14.93 8.84
CA LYS A 323 19.60 -13.79 9.66
C LYS A 323 18.96 -12.50 9.16
N CYS A 324 18.30 -11.78 10.06
CA CYS A 324 17.68 -10.49 9.74
C CYS A 324 18.40 -9.37 10.50
N PHE A 325 18.75 -8.30 9.80
CA PHE A 325 19.51 -7.17 10.33
C PHE A 325 18.80 -5.83 10.09
N LEU A 326 18.94 -4.92 11.05
CA LEU A 326 18.65 -3.51 10.86
C LEU A 326 19.88 -2.78 10.28
N ILE A 327 19.70 -1.84 9.37
CA ILE A 327 20.69 -0.79 9.08
C ILE A 327 20.08 0.56 9.46
N ASP A 328 20.68 1.25 10.42
CA ASP A 328 20.10 2.44 11.04
C ASP A 328 20.90 3.71 10.68
N PRO A 329 20.26 4.82 10.29
CA PRO A 329 20.93 6.08 9.97
C PRO A 329 21.37 6.83 11.24
N PRO A 330 22.20 7.89 11.11
CA PRO A 330 22.55 8.76 12.21
C PRO A 330 21.32 9.41 12.85
N GLY A 331 21.36 9.66 14.16
CA GLY A 331 20.26 10.29 14.91
C GLY A 331 19.08 9.37 15.23
N SER A 332 19.06 8.13 14.75
CA SER A 332 18.07 7.11 15.10
C SER A 332 18.47 6.28 16.32
N GLY A 333 17.51 6.03 17.21
CA GLY A 333 17.69 5.24 18.43
C GLY A 333 17.55 3.72 18.23
N LEU A 334 17.12 3.28 17.05
CA LEU A 334 16.79 1.87 16.80
C LEU A 334 18.02 0.95 16.85
N PHE A 335 19.20 1.40 16.42
CA PHE A 335 20.43 0.62 16.51
C PHE A 335 20.75 0.21 17.95
N ASN A 336 20.69 1.17 18.88
CA ASN A 336 20.96 0.89 20.29
C ASN A 336 19.82 0.07 20.90
N LYS A 337 18.58 0.21 20.41
CA LYS A 337 17.49 -0.65 20.84
C LYS A 337 17.72 -2.10 20.48
N VAL A 338 18.15 -2.37 19.26
CA VAL A 338 18.43 -3.73 18.79
C VAL A 338 19.66 -4.32 19.48
N THR A 339 20.73 -3.55 19.63
CA THR A 339 22.02 -4.07 20.12
C THR A 339 22.18 -4.04 21.64
N ARG A 340 21.44 -3.17 22.34
CA ARG A 340 21.62 -2.90 23.78
C ARG A 340 20.30 -2.86 24.56
N GLY A 341 19.15 -2.99 23.90
CA GLY A 341 17.84 -2.93 24.53
C GLY A 341 17.34 -1.52 24.88
N VAL A 342 18.13 -0.46 24.65
CA VAL A 342 17.83 0.94 25.04
C VAL A 342 17.68 1.87 23.83
N MET A 343 16.71 2.78 23.87
CA MET A 343 16.52 3.84 22.86
C MET A 343 17.25 5.11 23.31
N PHE A 344 18.50 5.26 22.91
CA PHE A 344 19.29 6.48 23.19
C PHE A 344 20.27 6.69 22.05
N THR A 345 20.47 7.93 21.60
CA THR A 345 21.50 8.30 20.63
C THR A 345 22.52 9.25 21.26
N ARG A 346 23.78 9.25 20.80
CA ARG A 346 24.80 10.17 21.37
C ARG A 346 24.47 11.63 21.04
N GLU A 347 23.76 11.82 19.94
CA GLU A 347 23.23 13.06 19.42
C GLU A 347 22.14 13.66 20.34
N GLU A 348 21.51 12.83 21.19
CA GLU A 348 20.57 13.25 22.24
C GLU A 348 21.26 13.62 23.57
N ALA A 349 22.60 13.55 23.66
CA ALA A 349 23.32 13.95 24.86
C ALA A 349 23.09 15.44 25.18
N GLU A 350 22.84 15.72 26.46
CA GLU A 350 22.57 17.06 26.97
C GLU A 350 23.73 18.03 26.62
N GLY A 351 23.40 19.20 26.08
CA GLY A 351 24.37 20.20 25.61
C GLY A 351 24.82 20.08 24.13
N LYS A 352 24.49 18.99 23.42
CA LYS A 352 24.74 18.83 21.96
C LYS A 352 23.46 18.75 21.12
N ARG A 353 22.31 18.92 21.76
CA ARG A 353 20.99 18.81 21.13
C ARG A 353 20.81 19.92 20.07
N LEU A 354 20.90 19.55 18.81
CA LEU A 354 20.61 20.43 17.67
C LEU A 354 19.14 20.92 17.74
N LYS A 355 18.88 22.12 17.19
CA LYS A 355 17.51 22.66 17.03
C LYS A 355 16.61 21.68 16.26
N ASN A 356 17.17 20.99 15.28
CA ASN A 356 16.61 19.79 14.65
C ASN A 356 17.41 18.57 15.10
N PRO A 357 16.90 17.70 15.99
CA PRO A 357 17.65 16.56 16.53
C PRO A 357 17.95 15.44 15.50
N PHE A 358 17.56 15.60 14.23
CA PHE A 358 17.62 14.61 13.15
C PHE A 358 18.24 15.18 11.87
N ASP A 359 19.44 15.73 11.94
CA ASP A 359 20.14 16.27 10.77
C ASP A 359 20.75 15.14 9.93
N THR A 360 19.91 14.17 9.53
CA THR A 360 20.24 13.18 8.50
C THR A 360 19.58 13.60 7.19
N ILE A 361 20.32 13.47 6.08
CA ILE A 361 19.76 13.69 4.74
C ILE A 361 18.99 12.47 4.23
N THR A 362 19.01 11.36 4.96
CA THR A 362 18.25 10.16 4.60
C THR A 362 16.78 10.32 4.99
N GLU A 363 15.89 10.26 4.00
CA GLU A 363 14.45 10.41 4.24
C GLU A 363 13.75 9.04 4.43
N GLY A 364 12.72 9.01 5.27
CA GLY A 364 11.81 7.86 5.43
C GLY A 364 12.29 6.75 6.37
N ILE A 365 13.44 6.91 7.00
CA ILE A 365 14.07 5.95 7.92
C ILE A 365 14.64 6.67 9.16
N GLY A 366 14.83 5.95 10.25
CA GLY A 366 15.31 6.47 11.52
C GLY A 366 14.20 7.05 12.40
N ILE A 367 14.20 6.70 13.70
CA ILE A 367 13.22 7.19 14.67
C ILE A 367 13.70 6.98 16.11
N ASN A 368 13.29 7.87 17.03
CA ASN A 368 13.65 7.80 18.47
C ASN A 368 12.50 7.29 19.36
N ARG A 369 11.62 6.45 18.81
CA ARG A 369 10.63 5.68 19.58
C ARG A 369 10.40 4.31 18.95
N VAL A 370 9.99 3.34 19.76
CA VAL A 370 9.62 2.00 19.28
C VAL A 370 8.14 2.00 18.92
N THR A 371 7.81 1.72 17.66
CA THR A 371 6.44 1.60 17.15
C THR A 371 5.87 0.19 17.39
N GLN A 372 4.55 0.03 17.37
CA GLN A 372 3.94 -1.31 17.42
C GLN A 372 4.42 -2.21 16.28
N ASN A 373 4.60 -1.66 15.08
CA ASN A 373 5.12 -2.40 13.94
C ASN A 373 6.55 -2.91 14.17
N PHE A 374 7.47 -2.06 14.67
CA PHE A 374 8.87 -2.44 14.90
C PHE A 374 9.01 -3.48 16.02
N GLN A 375 8.15 -3.46 17.04
CA GLN A 375 8.17 -4.44 18.13
C GLN A 375 8.02 -5.89 17.65
N LEU A 376 7.42 -6.10 16.48
CA LEU A 376 7.21 -7.43 15.89
C LEU A 376 8.44 -7.96 15.14
N ALA A 377 9.47 -7.14 14.92
CA ALA A 377 10.67 -7.54 14.21
C ALA A 377 11.47 -8.60 14.98
N ARG A 378 11.97 -9.61 14.26
CA ARG A 378 12.95 -10.57 14.81
C ARG A 378 14.31 -10.32 14.16
N LEU A 379 15.24 -9.75 14.92
CA LEU A 379 16.53 -9.30 14.42
C LEU A 379 17.66 -10.00 15.15
N GLY A 380 18.66 -10.44 14.40
CA GLY A 380 19.89 -11.03 14.93
C GLY A 380 20.99 -10.00 15.19
N GLY A 381 20.79 -8.74 14.77
CA GLY A 381 21.74 -7.65 14.98
C GLY A 381 21.35 -6.38 14.22
N ALA A 382 22.22 -5.38 14.29
CA ALA A 382 22.06 -4.13 13.57
C ALA A 382 23.42 -3.57 13.11
N PHE A 383 23.39 -2.76 12.07
CA PHE A 383 24.49 -1.97 11.54
C PHE A 383 24.13 -0.47 11.63
N ARG A 384 25.15 0.39 11.69
CA ARG A 384 24.97 1.86 11.57
C ARG A 384 25.50 2.36 10.25
N GLY A 385 24.69 3.01 9.44
CA GLY A 385 25.21 3.71 8.26
C GLY A 385 25.33 5.20 8.53
N THR A 386 26.18 5.85 7.75
CA THR A 386 26.32 7.31 7.72
C THR A 386 25.65 7.88 6.47
N ASP A 387 25.34 9.17 6.52
CA ASP A 387 24.81 9.90 5.37
C ASP A 387 25.78 9.87 4.18
N MET A 388 27.08 10.03 4.44
CA MET A 388 28.11 9.96 3.40
C MET A 388 28.12 8.58 2.73
N GLU A 389 28.06 7.49 3.51
CA GLU A 389 27.99 6.14 2.94
C GLU A 389 26.73 5.94 2.08
N ALA A 390 25.58 6.49 2.48
CA ALA A 390 24.38 6.44 1.64
C ALA A 390 24.55 7.23 0.34
N VAL A 391 25.13 8.42 0.39
CA VAL A 391 25.41 9.23 -0.81
C VAL A 391 26.37 8.50 -1.74
N GLU A 392 27.51 8.05 -1.24
CA GLU A 392 28.52 7.34 -2.05
C GLU A 392 27.95 6.04 -2.64
N MET A 393 27.21 5.26 -1.85
CA MET A 393 26.53 4.06 -2.33
C MET A 393 25.56 4.37 -3.46
N SER A 394 24.78 5.45 -3.36
CA SER A 394 23.84 5.82 -4.43
C SER A 394 24.54 6.22 -5.73
N ARG A 395 25.73 6.85 -5.66
CA ARG A 395 26.55 7.18 -6.84
C ARG A 395 27.20 5.94 -7.43
N PHE A 396 27.69 5.05 -6.57
CA PHE A 396 28.26 3.77 -6.96
C PHE A 396 27.25 2.90 -7.71
N LEU A 397 26.04 2.74 -7.17
CA LEU A 397 24.95 1.97 -7.80
C LEU A 397 24.52 2.54 -9.14
N LEU A 398 24.41 3.88 -9.23
CA LEU A 398 24.06 4.53 -10.49
C LEU A 398 25.14 4.32 -11.55
N LYS A 399 26.41 4.49 -11.18
CA LYS A 399 27.55 4.36 -12.09
C LYS A 399 27.76 2.92 -12.58
N ASN A 400 27.60 1.93 -11.70
CA ASN A 400 27.99 0.54 -12.01
C ASN A 400 26.82 -0.36 -12.40
N ASP A 401 25.60 -0.08 -11.94
CA ASP A 401 24.41 -0.91 -12.23
C ASP A 401 23.29 -0.15 -12.93
N GLY A 402 23.41 1.18 -13.10
CA GLY A 402 22.34 2.02 -13.64
C GLY A 402 21.15 2.20 -12.69
N LEU A 403 21.33 1.92 -11.40
CA LEU A 403 20.27 1.97 -10.39
C LEU A 403 20.14 3.38 -9.79
N PHE A 404 19.12 4.12 -10.22
CA PHE A 404 18.79 5.46 -9.71
C PHE A 404 17.80 5.39 -8.54
N VAL A 405 18.32 5.32 -7.31
CA VAL A 405 17.56 4.95 -6.10
C VAL A 405 17.54 6.04 -5.04
N GLY A 406 16.51 6.08 -4.20
CA GLY A 406 16.42 7.03 -3.10
C GLY A 406 17.38 6.76 -1.94
N SER A 407 17.43 7.69 -0.98
CA SER A 407 18.39 7.67 0.12
C SER A 407 18.31 6.41 0.99
N SER A 408 17.10 5.98 1.32
CA SER A 408 16.86 4.77 2.14
C SER A 408 17.27 3.49 1.42
N SER A 409 17.10 3.43 0.10
CA SER A 409 17.54 2.31 -0.75
C SER A 409 19.07 2.20 -0.78
N ALA A 410 19.77 3.33 -0.84
CA ALA A 410 21.22 3.36 -0.77
C ALA A 410 21.72 2.92 0.62
N MET A 411 21.10 3.41 1.70
CA MET A 411 21.38 2.97 3.07
C MET A 411 21.16 1.44 3.24
N ASN A 412 20.07 0.92 2.67
CA ASN A 412 19.79 -0.51 2.62
C ASN A 412 20.91 -1.32 1.95
N CYS A 413 21.45 -0.82 0.84
CA CYS A 413 22.57 -1.45 0.14
C CYS A 413 23.88 -1.40 0.95
N VAL A 414 24.13 -0.34 1.71
CA VAL A 414 25.23 -0.29 2.69
C VAL A 414 25.06 -1.42 3.72
N GLY A 415 23.86 -1.59 4.26
CA GLY A 415 23.51 -2.71 5.14
C GLY A 415 23.74 -4.08 4.48
N ALA A 416 23.39 -4.23 3.20
CA ALA A 416 23.57 -5.46 2.43
C ALA A 416 25.04 -5.85 2.27
N VAL A 417 25.92 -4.90 1.93
CA VAL A 417 27.36 -5.15 1.84
C VAL A 417 27.94 -5.56 3.18
N ARG A 418 27.50 -4.93 4.28
CA ARG A 418 27.97 -5.29 5.62
C ARG A 418 27.48 -6.66 6.07
N ALA A 419 26.22 -7.01 5.79
CA ALA A 419 25.71 -8.35 6.02
C ALA A 419 26.47 -9.40 5.19
N ALA A 420 26.78 -9.09 3.93
CA ALA A 420 27.56 -9.95 3.05
C ALA A 420 28.98 -10.17 3.58
N ARG A 421 29.66 -9.10 4.01
CA ARG A 421 30.99 -9.18 4.64
C ARG A 421 30.97 -9.99 5.94
N LEU A 422 29.93 -9.83 6.75
CA LEU A 422 29.76 -10.59 8.00
C LEU A 422 29.59 -12.09 7.76
N LEU A 423 28.81 -12.48 6.74
CA LEU A 423 28.51 -13.88 6.45
C LEU A 423 29.58 -14.57 5.59
N GLY A 424 30.36 -13.79 4.84
CA GLY A 424 31.37 -14.28 3.92
C GLY A 424 30.78 -14.76 2.57
N PRO A 425 31.65 -15.05 1.59
CA PRO A 425 31.26 -15.36 0.21
C PRO A 425 30.36 -16.60 0.10
N GLY A 426 29.60 -16.68 -0.98
CA GLY A 426 28.67 -17.79 -1.27
C GLY A 426 27.28 -17.65 -0.62
N ASN A 427 27.07 -16.65 0.22
CA ASN A 427 25.78 -16.36 0.83
C ASN A 427 24.89 -15.50 -0.09
N THR A 428 23.57 -15.64 0.06
CA THR A 428 22.56 -14.81 -0.62
C THR A 428 21.94 -13.82 0.36
N ILE A 429 22.06 -12.52 0.09
CA ILE A 429 21.58 -11.42 0.92
C ILE A 429 20.50 -10.67 0.15
N VAL A 430 19.35 -10.45 0.79
CA VAL A 430 18.26 -9.67 0.21
C VAL A 430 18.11 -8.33 0.95
N THR A 431 17.92 -7.26 0.19
CA THR A 431 17.54 -5.94 0.71
C THR A 431 16.41 -5.31 -0.12
N ILE A 432 16.02 -4.08 0.19
CA ILE A 432 14.90 -3.38 -0.44
C ILE A 432 15.35 -2.09 -1.11
N LEU A 433 14.93 -1.86 -2.34
CA LEU A 433 15.02 -0.55 -3.02
C LEU A 433 13.67 0.15 -2.88
N CYS A 434 13.51 0.92 -1.80
CA CYS A 434 12.25 1.49 -1.33
C CYS A 434 11.58 2.42 -2.33
N ASP A 435 12.35 3.32 -2.95
CA ASP A 435 11.88 4.36 -3.87
C ASP A 435 13.00 4.82 -4.83
N SER A 436 12.62 5.58 -5.85
CA SER A 436 13.52 6.09 -6.89
C SER A 436 14.21 7.38 -6.46
N GLY A 437 15.43 7.61 -6.98
CA GLY A 437 16.17 8.86 -6.81
C GLY A 437 15.44 10.10 -7.31
N MET A 438 14.44 9.96 -8.20
CA MET A 438 13.59 11.04 -8.68
C MET A 438 12.91 11.83 -7.56
N ARG A 439 12.58 11.14 -6.45
CA ARG A 439 11.93 11.77 -5.29
C ARG A 439 12.86 12.59 -4.42
N HIS A 440 14.17 12.54 -4.68
CA HIS A 440 15.22 13.10 -3.82
C HIS A 440 16.13 14.10 -4.55
N LEU A 441 15.66 14.65 -5.68
CA LEU A 441 16.44 15.56 -6.54
C LEU A 441 16.85 16.86 -5.87
N SER A 442 16.01 17.42 -4.99
CA SER A 442 16.27 18.72 -4.35
C SER A 442 17.27 18.65 -3.19
N LYS A 443 17.56 17.46 -2.66
CA LYS A 443 18.46 17.26 -1.51
C LYS A 443 19.52 16.19 -1.77
N PHE A 444 19.15 14.91 -1.69
CA PHE A 444 20.07 13.77 -1.77
C PHE A 444 20.83 13.66 -3.11
N TYR A 445 20.27 14.22 -4.19
CA TYR A 445 20.90 14.31 -5.50
C TYR A 445 21.32 15.73 -5.90
N ASN A 446 21.15 16.73 -5.03
CA ASN A 446 21.51 18.11 -5.31
C ASN A 446 22.97 18.38 -4.88
N PRO A 447 23.90 18.68 -5.82
CA PRO A 447 25.32 18.88 -5.48
C PRO A 447 25.57 20.03 -4.51
N GLN A 448 24.83 21.13 -4.64
CA GLN A 448 24.97 22.30 -3.78
C GLN A 448 24.51 22.00 -2.35
N TYR A 449 23.39 21.30 -2.20
CA TYR A 449 22.89 20.84 -0.91
C TYR A 449 23.87 19.86 -0.25
N LEU A 450 24.39 18.89 -1.00
CA LEU A 450 25.38 17.95 -0.46
C LEU A 450 26.66 18.67 -0.02
N ALA A 451 27.17 19.61 -0.83
CA ALA A 451 28.35 20.40 -0.47
C ALA A 451 28.12 21.23 0.80
N SER A 452 26.94 21.85 0.97
CA SER A 452 26.63 22.64 2.16
C SER A 452 26.54 21.81 3.45
N HIS A 453 26.40 20.49 3.35
CA HIS A 453 26.37 19.55 4.48
C HIS A 453 27.67 18.73 4.61
N ASN A 454 28.72 19.04 3.84
CA ASN A 454 29.98 18.27 3.77
C ASN A 454 29.78 16.81 3.32
N LEU A 455 28.84 16.59 2.39
CA LEU A 455 28.44 15.28 1.87
C LEU A 455 28.69 15.14 0.36
N ALA A 456 29.62 15.93 -0.19
CA ALA A 456 29.99 15.83 -1.60
C ALA A 456 30.66 14.45 -1.87
N PRO A 457 30.12 13.63 -2.80
CA PRO A 457 30.69 12.34 -3.10
C PRO A 457 32.05 12.47 -3.78
N SER A 458 32.98 11.58 -3.42
CA SER A 458 34.36 11.55 -3.89
C SER A 458 34.87 10.12 -4.16
N ALA A 459 34.18 9.09 -3.67
CA ALA A 459 34.61 7.71 -3.83
C ALA A 459 34.51 7.24 -5.29
N SER A 460 35.46 6.39 -5.67
CA SER A 460 35.56 5.79 -6.99
C SER A 460 35.01 4.36 -7.03
N GLY A 461 35.06 3.66 -5.89
CA GLY A 461 34.57 2.30 -5.65
C GLY A 461 33.92 2.16 -4.26
N LEU A 462 34.09 1.01 -3.60
CA LEU A 462 33.50 0.70 -2.28
C LEU A 462 34.42 1.02 -1.09
N GLU A 463 35.53 1.73 -1.30
CA GLU A 463 36.49 2.13 -0.26
C GLU A 463 35.85 2.95 0.87
N PHE A 464 34.76 3.67 0.58
CA PHE A 464 34.00 4.45 1.57
C PHE A 464 33.35 3.59 2.66
N LEU A 465 33.21 2.27 2.45
CA LEU A 465 32.70 1.33 3.46
C LEU A 465 33.80 0.77 4.37
N GLY A 466 35.02 1.33 4.30
CA GLY A 466 36.21 0.74 4.87
C GLY A 466 36.68 -0.47 4.08
N THR A 467 38.00 -0.65 4.00
CA THR A 467 38.63 -1.82 3.41
C THR A 467 38.31 -3.06 4.24
N SER A 468 37.89 -4.12 3.55
CA SER A 468 37.74 -5.48 4.07
C SER A 468 39.02 -6.00 4.72
#